data_AF-A0A0D6DYF4-F1
#
_entry.id   AF-A0A0D6DYF4-F1
#
_cell.length_a   1.000
_cell.length_b   1.000
_cell.length_c   1.000
_cell.angle_alpha   90.00
_cell.angle_beta   90.00
_cell.angle_gamma   90.00
#
_symmetry.space_group_name_H-M   'P 1'
#
loop_
_entity.id
_entity.type
_entity.pdbx_description
1 polymer ?
#
loop_
_entity_poly.entity_id
_entity_poly.type
_entity_poly.pdbx_seq_one_letter_code
_entity_poly.pdbx_strand_id
1 'polypeptide(L)'
;MIECSNCGRFTSPNEDYCEYCHEKITQEAIEKYEERKKNIVEIEQKNTEFLDTKSKNIVDFFSIFNIILIVINVIGAISFFFVTGELFGGYVEFSLSMRLTILVLSLGYTLFLYMAVEMGVKHFSNVAEIKEIKFRQIASPS
;
A
#
# COMPACT_ATOMS: atom_id res chain seq x y z
N MET A 1 -13.25 10.79 24.56
CA MET A 1 -13.12 10.96 26.01
C MET A 1 -13.43 12.41 26.31
N ILE A 2 -14.29 12.66 27.31
CA ILE A 2 -14.77 13.99 27.69
C ILE A 2 -14.11 14.34 29.03
N GLU A 3 -13.60 15.57 29.18
CA GLU A 3 -13.05 16.04 30.45
C GLU A 3 -14.18 16.50 31.37
N CYS A 4 -14.25 15.95 32.59
CA CYS A 4 -15.26 16.33 33.57
C CYS A 4 -14.93 17.69 34.20
N SER A 5 -15.85 18.65 34.14
CA SER A 5 -15.66 19.99 34.71
C SER A 5 -15.55 20.03 36.24
N ASN A 6 -16.05 19.00 36.95
CA ASN A 6 -16.02 18.95 38.41
C ASN A 6 -14.70 18.33 38.93
N CYS A 7 -14.27 17.19 38.39
CA CYS A 7 -13.09 16.47 38.88
C CYS A 7 -11.85 16.53 37.96
N GLY A 8 -11.96 17.11 36.77
CA GLY A 8 -10.87 17.22 35.78
C GLY A 8 -10.44 15.89 35.14
N ARG A 9 -11.13 14.78 35.42
CA ARG A 9 -10.81 13.47 34.85
C ARG A 9 -11.50 13.24 33.51
N PHE A 10 -10.86 12.49 32.63
CA PHE A 10 -11.43 12.05 31.36
C PHE A 10 -12.36 10.85 31.55
N THR A 11 -13.60 10.98 31.11
CA THR A 11 -14.65 9.95 31.20
C THR A 11 -15.11 9.50 29.81
N SER A 12 -15.76 8.34 29.77
CA SER A 12 -16.41 7.82 28.56
C SER A 12 -17.57 8.75 28.13
N PRO A 13 -17.73 9.02 26.82
CA PRO A 13 -18.82 9.84 26.29
C PRO A 13 -20.19 9.14 26.28
N ASN A 14 -20.22 7.82 26.48
CA ASN A 14 -21.46 7.03 26.45
C ASN A 14 -22.24 7.08 27.77
N GLU A 15 -21.69 7.71 28.81
CA GLU A 15 -22.34 7.85 30.10
C GLU A 15 -22.79 9.30 30.30
N ASP A 16 -24.04 9.49 30.73
CA ASP A 16 -24.60 10.81 31.07
C ASP A 16 -23.93 11.43 32.31
N TYR A 17 -23.14 10.64 33.04
CA TYR A 17 -22.48 10.98 34.29
C TYR A 17 -20.98 10.66 34.22
N CYS A 18 -20.18 11.41 34.97
CA CYS A 18 -18.76 11.14 35.10
C CYS A 18 -18.53 9.87 35.93
N GLU A 19 -17.78 8.91 35.39
CA GLU A 19 -17.47 7.62 36.03
C GLU A 19 -16.75 7.78 37.40
N TYR A 20 -16.09 8.91 37.64
CA TYR A 20 -15.28 9.14 38.85
C TYR A 20 -15.99 9.92 39.93
N CYS A 21 -16.72 10.98 39.58
CA CYS A 21 -17.38 11.86 40.55
C CYS A 21 -18.90 11.83 40.46
N HIS A 22 -19.48 11.04 39.55
CA HIS A 22 -20.91 10.90 39.30
C HIS A 22 -21.64 12.22 39.00
N GLU A 23 -20.88 13.28 38.67
CA GLU A 23 -21.42 14.55 38.21
C GLU A 23 -22.03 14.38 36.82
N LYS A 24 -23.17 15.01 36.58
CA LYS A 24 -23.80 15.01 35.26
C LYS A 24 -22.91 15.73 34.25
N ILE A 25 -22.65 15.09 33.11
CA ILE A 25 -21.89 15.74 32.02
C ILE A 25 -22.78 16.80 31.37
N THR A 26 -22.23 17.98 31.09
CA THR A 26 -22.98 19.05 30.42
C THR A 26 -23.28 18.65 28.97
N GLN A 27 -24.47 18.99 28.47
CA GLN A 27 -24.85 18.75 27.07
C GLN A 27 -23.87 19.40 26.10
N GLU A 28 -23.37 20.58 26.42
CA GLU A 28 -22.35 21.28 25.63
C GLU A 28 -21.05 20.46 25.47
N ALA A 29 -20.61 19.75 26.52
CA ALA A 29 -19.42 18.91 26.45
C ALA A 29 -19.63 17.64 25.59
N ILE A 30 -20.85 17.09 25.60
CA ILE A 30 -21.25 15.97 24.76
C ILE A 30 -21.35 16.41 23.29
N GLU A 31 -22.01 17.53 23.01
CA GLU A 31 -22.12 18.10 21.66
C GLU A 31 -20.74 18.41 21.06
N LYS A 32 -19.85 19.02 21.84
CA LYS A 32 -18.48 19.31 21.41
C LYS A 32 -17.66 18.03 21.15
N TYR A 33 -17.93 16.96 21.90
CA TYR A 33 -17.31 15.66 21.65
C TYR A 33 -17.82 15.04 20.34
N GLU A 34 -19.13 15.04 20.09
CA GLU A 34 -19.74 14.53 18.87
C GLU A 34 -19.29 15.32 17.63
N GLU A 35 -19.20 16.66 17.72
CA GLU A 35 -18.68 17.49 16.64
C GLU A 35 -17.21 17.17 16.35
N ARG A 36 -16.38 17.03 17.39
CA ARG A 36 -14.97 16.63 17.24
C ARG A 36 -14.85 15.23 16.63
N LYS A 37 -15.69 14.28 17.04
CA LYS A 37 -15.73 12.92 16.49
C LYS A 37 -16.10 12.95 15.01
N LYS A 38 -17.14 13.70 14.62
CA LYS A 38 -17.56 13.85 13.22
C LYS A 38 -16.45 14.44 12.35
N ASN A 39 -15.78 15.49 12.83
CA ASN A 39 -14.66 16.10 12.12
C ASN A 39 -13.48 15.13 11.93
N ILE A 40 -13.15 14.32 12.96
CA ILE A 40 -12.10 13.31 12.86
C ILE A 40 -12.47 12.25 11.81
N VAL A 41 -13.71 11.75 11.85
CA VAL A 41 -14.20 10.76 10.87
C VAL A 41 -14.15 11.32 9.45
N GLU A 42 -14.56 12.57 9.23
CA GLU A 42 -14.53 13.21 7.92
C GLU A 42 -13.09 13.38 7.39
N ILE A 43 -12.16 13.81 8.26
CA ILE A 43 -10.73 13.93 7.92
C ILE A 43 -10.13 12.55 7.59
N GLU A 44 -10.41 11.53 8.40
CA GLU A 44 -9.90 10.17 8.16
C GLU A 44 -10.50 9.54 6.90
N GLN A 45 -11.78 9.78 6.62
CA GLN A 45 -12.43 9.32 5.39
C GLN A 45 -11.77 9.96 4.16
N LYS A 46 -11.57 11.28 4.18
CA LYS A 46 -10.87 12.01 3.09
C LYS A 46 -9.44 11.53 2.90
N ASN A 47 -8.72 11.28 3.99
CA ASN A 47 -7.36 10.74 3.93
C ASN A 47 -7.34 9.32 3.35
N THR A 48 -8.32 8.48 3.70
CA THR A 48 -8.45 7.11 3.18
C THR A 48 -8.71 7.14 1.67
N GLU A 49 -9.66 7.95 1.20
CA GLU A 49 -9.95 8.12 -0.23
C GLU A 49 -8.73 8.61 -1.04
N PHE A 50 -7.97 9.55 -0.48
CA PHE A 50 -6.72 10.01 -1.09
C PHE A 50 -5.66 8.91 -1.14
N LEU A 51 -5.48 8.16 -0.06
CA LEU A 51 -4.53 7.05 0.01
C LEU A 51 -4.89 5.91 -0.95
N ASP A 52 -6.17 5.60 -1.10
CA ASP A 52 -6.67 4.58 -2.03
C ASP A 52 -6.41 4.98 -3.48
N THR A 53 -6.73 6.24 -3.83
CA THR A 53 -6.44 6.78 -5.17
C THR A 53 -4.95 6.72 -5.50
N LYS A 54 -4.10 7.13 -4.56
CA LYS A 54 -2.65 7.10 -4.73
C LYS A 54 -2.11 5.66 -4.82
N SER A 55 -2.62 4.76 -4.00
CA SER A 55 -2.21 3.35 -4.00
C SER A 55 -2.59 2.66 -5.30
N LYS A 56 -3.80 2.91 -5.82
CA LYS A 56 -4.24 2.40 -7.12
C LYS A 56 -3.33 2.85 -8.25
N ASN A 57 -2.98 4.14 -8.30
CA ASN A 57 -2.05 4.66 -9.30
C ASN A 57 -0.67 3.99 -9.24
N ILE A 58 -0.17 3.70 -8.03
CA ILE A 58 1.11 3.03 -7.83
C ILE A 58 1.04 1.57 -8.30
N VAL A 59 -0.03 0.86 -7.93
CA VAL A 59 -0.30 -0.52 -8.36
C VAL A 59 -0.37 -0.61 -9.88
N ASP A 60 -1.13 0.27 -10.52
CA ASP A 60 -1.29 0.31 -11.97
C ASP A 60 0.04 0.62 -12.67
N PHE A 61 0.83 1.55 -12.12
CA PHE A 61 2.18 1.86 -12.62
C PHE A 61 3.09 0.63 -12.58
N PHE A 62 3.18 -0.05 -11.44
CA PHE A 62 4.05 -1.23 -11.30
C PHE A 62 3.59 -2.38 -12.19
N SER A 63 2.29 -2.57 -12.37
CA SER A 63 1.75 -3.59 -13.28
C SER A 63 2.19 -3.35 -14.73
N ILE A 64 2.04 -2.13 -15.23
CA ILE A 64 2.46 -1.74 -16.59
C ILE A 64 3.99 -1.81 -16.72
N PHE A 65 4.71 -1.27 -15.74
CA PHE A 65 6.17 -1.27 -15.72
C PHE A 65 6.74 -2.70 -15.75
N ASN A 66 6.09 -3.63 -15.05
CA ASN A 66 6.49 -5.04 -15.03
C ASN A 66 6.40 -5.69 -16.42
N ILE A 67 5.34 -5.39 -17.18
CA ILE A 67 5.19 -5.85 -18.57
C ILE A 67 6.29 -5.27 -19.46
N ILE A 68 6.57 -3.97 -19.33
CA ILE A 68 7.63 -3.30 -20.11
C ILE A 68 9.00 -3.91 -19.79
N LEU A 69 9.29 -4.19 -18.53
CA LEU A 69 10.53 -4.84 -18.11
C LEU A 69 10.70 -6.22 -18.76
N ILE A 70 9.63 -7.02 -18.86
CA ILE A 70 9.70 -8.31 -19.56
C ILE A 70 10.12 -8.09 -21.01
N VAL A 71 9.43 -7.19 -21.71
CA VAL A 71 9.68 -6.94 -23.15
C VAL A 71 11.13 -6.52 -23.37
N ILE A 72 11.64 -5.57 -22.58
CA ILE A 72 13.01 -5.09 -22.68
C ILE A 72 14.01 -6.22 -22.40
N ASN A 73 13.78 -7.03 -21.35
CA ASN A 73 14.68 -8.13 -21.01
C ASN A 73 14.69 -9.24 -22.06
N VAL A 74 13.53 -9.59 -22.63
CA VAL A 74 13.44 -10.58 -23.72
C VAL A 74 14.17 -10.07 -24.96
N ILE A 75 13.96 -8.81 -25.36
CA ILE A 75 14.67 -8.20 -26.49
C ILE A 75 16.18 -8.15 -26.23
N GLY A 76 16.59 -7.79 -25.02
CA GLY A 76 17.99 -7.76 -24.60
C GLY A 76 18.64 -9.14 -24.66
N ALA A 77 17.95 -10.17 -24.18
CA ALA A 77 18.42 -11.55 -24.19
C ALA A 77 18.59 -12.09 -25.63
N ILE A 78 17.60 -11.82 -26.50
CA ILE A 78 17.66 -12.20 -27.92
C ILE A 78 18.79 -11.44 -28.63
N SER A 79 18.85 -10.12 -28.46
CA SER A 79 19.91 -9.28 -29.04
C SER A 79 21.29 -9.76 -28.60
N PHE A 80 21.47 -10.06 -27.31
CA PHE A 80 22.73 -10.60 -26.79
C PHE A 80 23.08 -11.94 -27.44
N PHE A 81 22.12 -12.84 -27.61
CA PHE A 81 22.36 -14.15 -28.21
C PHE A 81 22.91 -14.06 -29.64
N PHE A 82 22.38 -13.15 -30.45
CA PHE A 82 22.77 -12.98 -31.85
C PHE A 82 23.96 -12.04 -32.07
N VAL A 83 24.06 -10.94 -31.32
CA VAL A 83 24.98 -9.82 -31.64
C VAL A 83 26.30 -9.88 -30.85
N THR A 84 26.42 -10.76 -29.85
CA THR A 84 27.56 -10.81 -28.92
C THR A 84 28.96 -10.83 -29.55
N GLY A 85 29.12 -11.46 -30.73
CA GLY A 85 30.42 -11.51 -31.41
C GLY A 85 30.86 -10.16 -32.00
N GLU A 86 29.91 -9.37 -32.50
CA GLU A 86 30.18 -8.07 -33.12
C GLU A 86 30.23 -6.94 -32.06
N LEU A 87 29.44 -7.07 -30.99
CA LEU A 87 29.28 -6.02 -29.96
C LEU A 87 30.54 -5.78 -29.11
N PHE A 88 31.37 -6.80 -28.88
CA PHE A 88 32.61 -6.71 -28.08
C PHE A 88 33.88 -6.60 -28.94
N GLY A 89 33.74 -6.17 -30.20
CA GLY A 89 34.89 -5.97 -31.10
C GLY A 89 35.66 -7.25 -31.42
N GLY A 90 35.02 -8.42 -31.32
CA GLY A 90 35.62 -9.72 -31.62
C GLY A 90 36.58 -10.29 -30.55
N TYR A 91 36.83 -9.59 -29.44
CA TYR A 91 37.79 -10.05 -28.42
C TYR A 91 37.24 -11.10 -27.44
N VAL A 92 35.90 -11.26 -27.37
CA VAL A 92 35.23 -12.18 -26.47
C VAL A 92 34.29 -13.08 -27.27
N GLU A 93 34.77 -14.27 -27.62
CA GLU A 93 33.93 -15.30 -28.25
C GLU A 93 33.20 -16.10 -27.17
N PHE A 94 31.91 -15.80 -26.97
CA PHE A 94 31.05 -16.67 -26.19
C PHE A 94 30.71 -17.92 -27.00
N SER A 95 31.09 -19.09 -26.48
CA SER A 95 30.66 -20.38 -27.02
C SER A 95 29.14 -20.50 -27.02
N LEU A 96 28.59 -21.34 -27.90
CA LEU A 96 27.15 -21.56 -28.00
C LEU A 96 26.54 -22.00 -26.65
N SER A 97 27.24 -22.85 -25.90
CA SER A 97 26.82 -23.30 -24.57
C SER A 97 26.71 -22.13 -23.59
N MET A 98 27.70 -21.23 -23.54
CA MET A 98 27.64 -20.03 -22.69
C MET A 98 26.48 -19.11 -23.07
N ARG A 99 26.24 -18.89 -24.37
CA ARG A 99 25.11 -18.05 -24.83
C ARG A 99 23.76 -18.66 -24.44
N LEU A 100 23.61 -19.98 -24.57
CA LEU A 100 22.42 -20.71 -24.14
C LEU A 100 22.22 -20.63 -22.62
N THR A 101 23.28 -20.79 -21.83
CA THR A 101 23.20 -20.64 -20.37
C THR A 101 22.77 -19.23 -19.98
N ILE A 102 23.35 -18.20 -20.59
CA ILE A 102 22.97 -16.80 -20.32
C ILE A 102 21.52 -16.55 -20.71
N LEU A 103 21.06 -17.04 -21.86
CA LEU A 103 19.67 -16.91 -22.32
C LEU A 103 18.69 -17.55 -21.33
N VAL A 104 18.97 -18.78 -20.88
CA VAL A 104 18.11 -19.49 -19.92
C VAL A 104 18.07 -18.76 -18.58
N LEU A 105 19.22 -18.32 -18.07
CA LEU A 105 19.31 -17.56 -16.82
C LEU A 105 18.59 -16.21 -16.93
N SER A 106 18.74 -15.49 -18.04
CA SER A 106 18.08 -14.19 -18.24
C SER A 106 16.57 -14.32 -18.33
N LEU A 107 16.06 -15.33 -19.05
CA LEU A 107 14.62 -15.60 -19.13
C LEU A 107 14.07 -16.04 -17.77
N GLY A 108 14.78 -16.92 -17.05
CA GLY A 108 14.42 -17.33 -15.70
C GLY A 108 14.38 -16.16 -14.72
N TYR A 109 15.38 -15.28 -14.76
CA TYR A 109 15.43 -14.07 -13.94
C TYR A 109 14.29 -13.09 -14.27
N THR A 110 13.95 -12.95 -15.56
CA THR A 110 12.84 -12.11 -16.01
C THR A 110 11.49 -12.60 -15.46
N LEU A 111 11.24 -13.91 -15.50
CA LEU A 111 10.05 -14.51 -14.91
C LEU A 111 10.01 -14.35 -13.39
N PHE A 112 11.15 -14.52 -12.73
CA PHE A 112 11.27 -14.31 -11.29
C PHE A 112 10.94 -12.86 -10.90
N LEU A 113 11.50 -11.88 -11.60
CA LEU A 113 11.19 -10.47 -11.39
C LEU A 113 9.71 -10.18 -11.59
N TYR A 114 9.09 -10.75 -12.63
CA TYR A 114 7.67 -10.59 -12.88
C TYR A 114 6.82 -11.03 -11.69
N MET A 115 7.07 -12.25 -11.20
CA MET A 115 6.35 -12.80 -10.04
C MET A 115 6.60 -12.01 -8.76
N ALA A 116 7.83 -11.51 -8.55
CA ALA A 116 8.16 -10.71 -7.37
C ALA A 116 7.38 -9.38 -7.35
N VAL A 117 7.31 -8.69 -8.50
CA VAL A 117 6.54 -7.44 -8.62
C VAL A 117 5.04 -7.72 -8.48
N GLU A 118 4.52 -8.75 -9.13
CA GLU A 118 3.10 -9.14 -9.03
C GLU A 118 2.70 -9.47 -7.58
N MET A 119 3.53 -10.25 -6.88
CA MET A 119 3.32 -10.58 -5.47
C MET A 119 3.36 -9.32 -4.58
N GLY A 120 4.31 -8.42 -4.82
CA GLY A 120 4.41 -7.16 -4.10
C GLY A 120 3.17 -6.27 -4.30
N VAL A 121 2.73 -6.10 -5.54
CA VAL A 121 1.53 -5.36 -5.90
C VAL A 121 0.29 -5.94 -5.20
N LYS A 122 0.13 -7.27 -5.23
CA LYS A 122 -0.98 -7.96 -4.57
C LYS A 122 -0.95 -7.78 -3.05
N HIS A 123 0.23 -7.82 -2.44
CA HIS A 123 0.38 -7.57 -1.01
C HIS A 123 -0.05 -6.15 -0.63
N PHE A 124 0.37 -5.14 -1.39
CA PHE A 124 -0.05 -3.75 -1.15
C PHE A 124 -1.56 -3.58 -1.29
N SER A 125 -2.17 -4.21 -2.30
CA SER A 125 -3.62 -4.20 -2.49
C SER A 125 -4.35 -4.78 -1.27
N ASN A 126 -3.94 -5.96 -0.79
CA ASN A 126 -4.57 -6.60 0.36
C ASN A 126 -4.41 -5.80 1.66
N VAL A 127 -3.25 -5.16 1.86
CA VAL A 127 -3.01 -4.31 3.04
C VAL A 127 -3.89 -3.05 3.01
N ALA A 128 -4.13 -2.47 1.84
CA ALA A 128 -5.05 -1.35 1.69
C ALA A 128 -6.48 -1.75 2.06
N GLU A 129 -6.95 -2.88 1.55
CA GLU A 129 -8.29 -3.41 1.84
C GLU A 129 -8.51 -3.69 3.35
N ILE A 130 -7.52 -4.27 4.03
CA ILE A 130 -7.60 -4.50 5.49
C ILE A 130 -7.71 -3.18 6.27
N LYS A 131 -7.01 -2.13 5.84
CA LYS A 131 -7.10 -0.81 6.48
C LYS A 131 -8.48 -0.19 6.28
N GLU A 132 -9.06 -0.33 5.10
CA GLU A 132 -10.42 0.14 4.81
C GLU A 132 -11.46 -0.57 5.69
N ILE A 133 -11.38 -1.90 5.81
CA ILE A 133 -12.28 -2.69 6.67
C ILE A 133 -12.21 -2.23 8.12
N LYS A 134 -11.00 -2.02 8.66
CA LYS A 134 -10.81 -1.50 10.03
C LYS A 134 -11.40 -0.11 10.20
N PHE A 135 -11.24 0.76 9.21
CA PHE A 135 -11.80 2.11 9.25
C PHE A 135 -13.34 2.07 9.28
N ARG A 136 -13.98 1.25 8.43
CA ARG A 136 -15.44 1.07 8.44
C ARG A 136 -15.97 0.59 9.80
N GLN A 137 -15.26 -0.32 10.47
CA GLN A 137 -15.65 -0.78 11.81
C GLN A 137 -15.60 0.34 12.86
N ILE A 138 -14.66 1.28 12.75
CA ILE A 138 -14.53 2.43 13.66
C ILE A 138 -15.59 3.50 13.35
N ALA A 139 -15.94 3.68 12.07
CA ALA A 139 -16.92 4.68 11.63
C ALA A 139 -18.38 4.28 11.90
N SER A 140 -18.67 2.97 12.02
CA SER A 140 -20.00 2.45 12.38
C SER A 140 -19.91 1.47 13.56
N PRO A 141 -19.68 1.94 14.80
CA PRO A 141 -19.83 1.09 15.96
C PRO A 141 -21.33 0.86 16.16
N SER A 142 -21.77 -0.38 15.94
CA SER A 142 -23.10 -0.86 16.33
C SER A 142 -23.32 -0.69 17.83
#